data_AF-H1LUI3-F1
#
_entry.id   AF-H1LUI3-F1
#
_cell.length_a   1.000
_cell.length_b   1.000
_cell.length_c   1.000
_cell.angle_alpha   90.00
_cell.angle_beta   90.00
_cell.angle_gamma   90.00
#
_symmetry.space_group_name_H-M   'P 1'
#
loop_
_entity.id
_entity.type
_entity.pdbx_description
1 polymer ?
#
loop_
_entity_poly.entity_id
_entity_poly.type
_entity_poly.pdbx_seq_one_letter_code
_entity_poly.pdbx_strand_id
1 'polypeptide(L)' 'MEEFVEYLIDSEVEEKILRRKLFDEAKDKFGVLPLNEIYFFAPALVTGGGEEIKYVNKGDAAVHQSILFDWG' A
#
# COMPACT_ATOMS: atom_id res chain seq x y z
N MET A 1 -2.43 -21.70 4.43
CA MET A 1 -1.83 -20.59 5.21
C MET A 1 -0.36 -20.46 4.87
N GLU A 2 0.39 -21.58 4.86
CA GLU A 2 1.78 -21.62 4.39
C GLU A 2 1.95 -21.11 2.94
N GLU A 3 1.12 -21.60 2.00
CA GLU A 3 1.18 -21.19 0.58
C GLU A 3 1.01 -19.67 0.36
N PHE A 4 0.17 -19.00 1.15
CA PHE A 4 -0.02 -17.55 1.04
C PHE A 4 1.20 -16.78 1.57
N VAL A 5 1.84 -17.28 2.63
CA VAL A 5 3.08 -16.67 3.15
C VAL A 5 4.21 -16.88 2.16
N GLU A 6 4.34 -18.07 1.57
CA GLU A 6 5.29 -18.37 0.50
C GLU A 6 5.11 -17.45 -0.70
N TYR A 7 3.86 -17.20 -1.11
CA TYR A 7 3.55 -16.23 -2.15
C TYR A 7 4.03 -14.81 -1.81
N LEU A 8 3.84 -14.35 -0.57
CA LEU A 8 4.25 -12.99 -0.18
C LEU A 8 5.76 -12.78 -0.13
N ILE A 9 6.53 -13.85 0.11
CA ILE A 9 8.01 -13.79 0.15
C ILE A 9 8.66 -14.15 -1.19
N ASP A 10 7.85 -14.46 -2.21
CA ASP A 10 8.36 -14.66 -3.57
C ASP A 10 8.89 -13.33 -4.12
N SER A 11 10.11 -13.36 -4.67
CA SER A 11 10.80 -12.15 -5.14
C SER A 11 10.11 -11.45 -6.31
N GLU A 12 9.41 -12.19 -7.18
CA GLU A 12 8.67 -11.60 -8.29
C GLU A 12 7.39 -10.93 -7.77
N VAL A 13 6.73 -11.54 -6.79
CA VAL A 13 5.57 -10.97 -6.10
C VAL A 13 5.96 -9.73 -5.31
N GLU A 14 7.06 -9.78 -4.55
CA GLU A 14 7.55 -8.65 -3.77
C GLU A 14 7.82 -7.43 -4.67
N GLU A 15 8.50 -7.62 -5.79
CA GLU A 15 8.84 -6.53 -6.68
C GLU A 15 7.62 -6.01 -7.48
N LYS A 16 6.84 -6.90 -8.09
CA LYS A 16 5.78 -6.51 -9.05
C LYS A 16 4.43 -6.26 -8.40
N ILE A 17 4.05 -7.07 -7.42
CA ILE A 17 2.71 -7.02 -6.80
C ILE A 17 2.73 -6.15 -5.55
N LEU A 18 3.70 -6.36 -4.67
CA LEU A 18 3.86 -5.58 -3.44
C LEU A 18 4.56 -4.23 -3.68
N ARG A 19 5.07 -4.01 -4.91
CA ARG A 19 5.69 -2.76 -5.37
C ARG A 19 6.84 -2.33 -4.45
N ARG A 20 7.76 -3.25 -4.18
CA ARG A 20 8.79 -3.09 -3.16
C ARG A 20 9.51 -1.75 -3.20
N LYS A 21 9.96 -1.32 -4.38
CA LYS A 21 10.63 -0.03 -4.56
C LYS A 21 9.79 1.15 -4.07
N LEU A 22 8.50 1.19 -4.42
CA LEU A 22 7.60 2.27 -4.00
C LEU A 22 7.30 2.21 -2.50
N PHE A 23 7.23 1.01 -1.92
CA PHE A 23 7.10 0.83 -0.48
C PHE A 23 8.32 1.37 0.27
N ASP A 24 9.53 1.08 -0.20
CA ASP A 24 10.76 1.59 0.39
C ASP A 24 10.84 3.12 0.28
N GLU A 25 10.49 3.70 -0.86
CA GLU A 25 10.37 5.17 -1.03
C GLU A 25 9.35 5.79 -0.06
N ALA A 26 8.21 5.13 0.17
CA ALA A 26 7.19 5.59 1.12
C ALA A 26 7.69 5.52 2.57
N LYS A 27 8.40 4.45 2.93
CA LYS A 27 9.02 4.29 4.24
C LYS A 27 10.10 5.33 4.50
N ASP A 28 10.91 5.66 3.50
CA ASP A 28 11.93 6.71 3.61
C ASP A 28 11.28 8.10 3.80
N LYS A 29 10.16 8.36 3.12
CA LYS A 29 9.43 9.63 3.20
C LYS A 29 8.66 9.81 4.51
N PHE A 30 7.99 8.76 5.00
CA PHE A 30 7.03 8.85 6.09
C PHE A 30 7.46 8.15 7.39
N GLY A 31 8.57 7.41 7.36
CA GLY A 31 9.05 6.61 8.47
C GLY A 31 8.31 5.28 8.64
N VAL A 32 8.51 4.64 9.77
CA VAL A 32 7.77 3.41 10.13
C VAL A 32 6.31 3.78 10.45
N LEU A 33 5.38 3.02 9.89
CA LEU A 33 3.96 3.17 10.17
C LEU A 33 3.66 2.76 11.63
N PRO A 34 2.97 3.59 12.41
CA PRO A 34 2.32 3.19 13.65
C PRO A 34 1.32 2.05 13.43
N LEU A 35 0.92 1.41 14.53
CA LEU A 35 -0.18 0.45 14.50
C LEU A 35 -1.43 1.11 13.90
N ASN A 36 -2.12 0.37 13.02
CA ASN A 36 -3.32 0.78 12.29
C ASN A 36 -3.13 1.88 11.23
N GLU A 37 -1.90 2.22 10.83
CA GLU A 37 -1.68 3.01 9.62
C GLU A 37 -1.34 2.14 8.40
N ILE A 38 -1.74 2.59 7.21
CA ILE A 38 -1.34 2.02 5.92
C ILE A 38 -0.80 3.12 4.99
N TYR A 39 -0.05 2.72 3.97
CA TYR A 39 0.19 3.54 2.80
C TYR A 39 -0.97 3.40 1.80
N PHE A 40 -1.34 4.49 1.15
CA PHE A 40 -2.39 4.52 0.14
C PHE A 40 -2.12 5.59 -0.92
N PHE A 41 -2.83 5.48 -2.05
CA PHE A 41 -2.79 6.48 -3.12
C PHE A 41 -3.81 7.59 -2.86
N ALA A 42 -3.35 8.85 -2.96
CA ALA A 42 -4.16 10.06 -2.84
C ALA A 42 -3.86 11.01 -4.03
N PRO A 43 -4.81 11.22 -4.95
CA PRO A 43 -6.12 10.57 -5.03
C PRO A 43 -6.01 9.06 -5.27
N ALA A 44 -7.09 8.30 -5.05
CA ALA A 44 -7.11 6.86 -5.33
C ALA A 44 -6.86 6.59 -6.83
N LEU A 45 -6.27 5.44 -7.16
CA LEU A 45 -5.91 5.08 -8.54
C LEU A 45 -7.10 5.20 -9.50
N VAL A 46 -8.27 4.70 -9.09
CA VAL A 46 -9.52 4.76 -9.87
C VAL A 46 -10.02 6.18 -10.12
N THR A 47 -9.56 7.16 -9.33
CA THR A 47 -9.92 8.57 -9.43
C THR A 47 -8.80 9.46 -10.00
N GLY A 48 -7.79 8.86 -10.64
CA GLY A 48 -6.69 9.60 -11.27
C GLY A 48 -5.41 9.72 -10.42
N GLY A 49 -5.27 8.90 -9.38
CA GLY A 49 -3.98 8.69 -8.71
C GLY A 49 -2.98 7.98 -9.62
N GLY A 50 -1.73 7.87 -9.16
CA GLY A 50 -0.68 7.16 -9.89
C GLY A 50 0.25 6.37 -8.97
N GLU A 51 0.93 5.38 -9.54
CA GLU A 51 1.88 4.51 -8.84
C GLU A 51 3.25 5.20 -8.68
N GLU A 52 3.26 6.39 -8.07
CA GLU A 52 4.46 7.21 -7.86
C GLU A 52 4.44 7.80 -6.44
N ILE A 53 5.63 7.99 -5.83
CA ILE A 53 5.78 8.48 -4.44
C ILE A 53 5.08 9.83 -4.16
N LYS A 54 4.85 10.66 -5.19
CA LYS A 54 4.13 11.94 -5.06
C LYS A 54 2.64 11.75 -4.75
N TYR A 55 2.07 10.60 -5.13
CA TYR A 55 0.68 10.23 -4.87
C TYR A 55 0.52 9.30 -3.67
N VAL A 56 1.60 8.88 -3.02
CA VAL A 56 1.53 8.06 -1.81
C VAL A 56 1.38 8.95 -0.58
N ASN A 57 0.42 8.59 0.26
CA ASN A 57 0.21 9.15 1.59
C ASN A 57 0.00 8.02 2.61
N LYS A 58 -0.15 8.37 3.89
CA LYS A 58 -0.44 7.42 4.96
C LYS A 58 -1.57 7.88 5.87
N GLY A 59 -2.17 6.95 6.59
CA GLY A 59 -3.31 7.22 7.48
C GLY A 59 -4.02 5.94 7.92
N ASP A 60 -5.16 6.12 8.58
CA ASP A 60 -5.87 5.06 9.30
C ASP A 60 -6.41 3.94 8.38
N ALA A 61 -6.04 2.71 8.70
CA ALA A 61 -6.39 1.51 7.96
C ALA A 61 -7.91 1.24 7.97
N ALA A 62 -8.58 1.48 9.09
CA ALA A 62 -10.01 1.21 9.24
C ALA A 62 -10.85 2.20 8.42
N VAL A 63 -10.44 3.48 8.36
CA VAL A 63 -11.05 4.48 7.48
C VAL A 63 -10.94 4.05 6.02
N HIS A 64 -9.74 3.64 5.58
CA HIS A 64 -9.54 3.19 4.21
C HIS A 64 -10.29 1.89 3.88
N GLN A 65 -10.39 0.97 4.83
CA GLN A 65 -11.19 -0.23 4.69
C GLN A 65 -12.69 0.07 4.57
N SER A 66 -13.21 1.03 5.36
CA SER A 66 -14.60 1.50 5.24
C SER A 66 -14.86 2.07 3.84
N ILE A 67 -13.98 2.95 3.35
CA ILE A 67 -14.10 3.54 2.01
C ILE A 67 -14.10 2.45 0.93
N LEU A 68 -13.25 1.43 1.06
CA LEU A 68 -13.22 0.30 0.12
C LEU A 68 -14.55 -0.46 0.08
N PHE A 69 -15.18 -0.68 1.24
CA PHE A 69 -16.50 -1.34 1.30
C PHE A 69 -17.63 -0.46 0.80
N ASP A 70 -17.56 0.86 0.99
CA ASP A 70 -18.57 1.79 0.51
C ASP A 70 -18.52 1.97 -1.03
N TRP A 71 -17.36 1.71 -1.65
CA TRP A 71 -17.13 1.84 -3.10
C TRP A 71 -17.18 0.49 -3.87
N GLY A 72 -17.27 -0.63 -3.14
CA GLY A 72 -17.24 -2.00 -3.67
C GLY A 72 -18.59 -2.58 -4.05
#